data_AF-A0A848UW26-F1
#
_entry.id   AF-A0A848UW26-F1
#
_cell.length_a   1.000
_cell.length_b   1.000
_cell.length_c   1.000
_cell.angle_alpha   90.00
_cell.angle_beta   90.00
_cell.angle_gamma   90.00
#
_symmetry.space_group_name_H-M   'P 1'
#
loop_
_entity.id
_entity.type
_entity.pdbx_description
1 polymer ?
#
loop_
_entity_poly.entity_id
_entity_poly.type
_entity_poly.pdbx_seq_one_letter_code
_entity_poly.pdbx_strand_id
1 'polypeptide(L)' 'MAHPKRKQSKTRSRKRRTHYKAELPTVATCPTTGQSHLYHRAHWFEGKLYYRGRVVMEDESAA' A
#
# COMPACT_ATOMS: atom_id res chain seq x y z
N MET A 1 -12.05 37.17 4.45
CA MET A 1 -11.36 35.91 4.79
C MET A 1 -10.41 36.15 5.95
N ALA A 2 -10.20 35.17 6.83
CA ALA A 2 -9.25 35.34 7.93
C ALA A 2 -7.82 35.30 7.38
N HIS A 3 -7.11 36.43 7.44
CA HIS A 3 -5.72 36.50 7.02
C HIS A 3 -4.79 36.18 8.21
N PRO A 4 -3.70 35.41 7.98
CA PRO A 4 -2.71 35.19 9.02
C PRO A 4 -2.03 36.52 9.39
N LYS A 5 -2.21 36.98 10.63
CA LYS A 5 -1.60 38.22 11.12
C LYS A 5 -0.06 38.19 11.10
N ARG A 6 0.55 37.00 11.21
CA ARG A 6 2.01 36.82 11.26
C ARG A 6 2.45 35.58 10.47
N LYS A 7 3.66 35.64 9.95
CA LYS A 7 4.36 34.50 9.33
C LYS A 7 4.59 33.41 10.38
N GLN A 8 4.34 32.17 9.99
CA GLN A 8 4.64 31.01 10.83
C GLN A 8 6.13 30.71 10.82
N SER A 9 6.72 30.49 12.01
CA SER A 9 8.13 30.13 12.10
C SER A 9 8.41 28.77 11.46
N LYS A 10 9.63 28.60 10.94
CA LYS A 10 10.08 27.32 10.37
C LYS A 10 9.93 26.18 11.40
N THR A 11 10.24 26.46 12.67
CA THR A 11 10.09 25.51 13.78
C THR A 11 8.64 25.07 13.98
N ARG A 12 7.66 26.00 13.97
CA ARG A 12 6.25 25.65 14.12
C ARG A 12 5.74 24.81 12.94
N SER A 13 6.12 25.18 11.72
CA SER A 13 5.77 24.42 10.50
C SER A 13 6.34 22.99 10.54
N ARG A 14 7.62 22.85 10.93
CA ARG A 14 8.28 21.53 11.08
C ARG A 14 7.60 20.68 12.16
N LYS A 15 7.33 21.25 13.34
CA LYS A 15 6.59 20.56 14.42
C LYS A 15 5.21 20.10 13.96
N ARG A 16 4.46 20.92 13.21
CA ARG A 16 3.15 20.53 12.66
C ARG A 16 3.26 19.35 11.67
N ARG A 17 4.32 19.30 10.85
CA ARG A 17 4.54 18.24 9.85
C ARG A 17 5.14 16.95 10.43
N THR A 18 5.37 16.87 11.74
CA THR A 18 5.92 15.65 12.37
C THR A 18 4.99 14.45 12.22
N HIS A 19 3.68 14.64 12.35
CA HIS A 19 2.69 13.57 12.24
C HIS A 19 2.25 13.25 10.80
N TYR A 20 2.61 14.10 9.82
CA TYR A 20 2.37 13.79 8.41
C TYR A 20 3.44 12.80 7.94
N LYS A 21 3.15 11.51 8.09
CA LYS A 21 4.04 10.37 7.81
C LYS A 21 3.31 9.37 6.93
N ALA A 22 4.05 8.69 6.05
CA ALA A 22 3.53 7.57 5.30
C ALA A 22 3.51 6.34 6.20
N GLU A 23 2.40 5.61 6.19
CA GLU A 23 2.28 4.32 6.87
C GLU A 23 2.72 3.21 5.92
N LEU A 24 3.38 2.18 6.48
CA LEU A 24 3.78 1.02 5.70
C LEU A 24 2.55 0.13 5.45
N PRO A 25 2.36 -0.37 4.22
CA PRO A 25 1.29 -1.30 3.94
C PRO A 25 1.55 -2.66 4.61
N THR A 26 0.47 -3.35 5.00
CA THR A 26 0.56 -4.73 5.51
C THR A 26 0.81 -5.71 4.36
N VAL A 27 2.06 -6.16 4.24
CA VAL A 27 2.49 -7.15 3.24
C VAL A 27 2.57 -8.52 3.90
N ALA A 28 2.00 -9.53 3.25
CA ALA A 28 2.08 -10.93 3.63
C ALA A 28 2.70 -11.75 2.51
N THR A 29 3.30 -12.89 2.86
CA THR A 29 3.86 -13.84 1.90
C THR A 29 2.84 -14.93 1.57
N CYS A 30 2.74 -15.29 0.30
CA CYS A 30 1.90 -16.40 -0.12
C CYS A 30 2.62 -17.73 0.17
N PRO A 31 2.00 -18.71 0.86
CA PRO A 31 2.66 -19.97 1.18
C PRO A 31 2.87 -20.87 -0.05
N THR A 32 2.08 -20.71 -1.11
CA THR A 32 2.16 -21.58 -2.31
C THR A 32 3.13 -21.06 -3.37
N THR A 33 3.21 -19.74 -3.56
CA THR A 33 4.06 -19.14 -4.61
C THR A 33 5.27 -18.40 -4.06
N GLY A 34 5.35 -18.20 -2.74
CA GLY A 34 6.42 -17.43 -2.10
C GLY A 34 6.37 -15.92 -2.35
N GLN A 35 5.42 -15.42 -3.16
CA GLN A 35 5.34 -13.99 -3.50
C GLN A 35 4.76 -13.14 -2.36
N SER A 36 5.27 -11.91 -2.25
CA SER A 36 4.74 -10.88 -1.37
C SER A 36 3.50 -10.24 -1.99
N HIS A 37 2.42 -10.18 -1.21
CA HIS A 37 1.14 -9.59 -1.61
C HIS A 37 0.57 -8.75 -0.46
N LEU A 38 -0.35 -7.85 -0.78
CA LEU A 38 -1.08 -7.10 0.24
C LEU A 38 -2.01 -8.04 0.99
N TYR A 39 -2.06 -7.90 2.31
CA TYR A 39 -2.88 -8.76 3.14
C TYR A 39 -4.36 -8.66 2.74
N HIS A 40 -5.05 -9.80 2.72
CA HIS A 40 -6.43 -9.95 2.27
C HIS A 40 -6.71 -9.55 0.81
N ARG A 41 -5.69 -9.43 -0.05
CA ARG A 41 -5.87 -9.21 -1.49
C ARG A 41 -5.39 -10.42 -2.28
N ALA A 42 -6.02 -10.66 -3.43
CA ALA A 42 -5.52 -11.62 -4.41
C ALA A 42 -4.36 -11.01 -5.20
N HIS A 43 -3.43 -11.84 -5.67
CA HIS A 43 -2.30 -11.42 -6.49
C HIS A 43 -2.14 -12.32 -7.72
N TRP A 44 -1.69 -11.72 -8.81
CA TRP A 44 -1.39 -12.44 -10.04
C TRP A 44 0.02 -13.02 -9.98
N PHE A 45 0.14 -14.29 -10.30
CA PHE A 45 1.41 -14.98 -10.47
C PHE A 45 1.31 -15.94 -11.64
N GLU A 46 2.24 -15.84 -12.60
CA GLU A 46 2.32 -16.75 -13.76
C GLU A 46 0.97 -16.93 -14.50
N GLY A 47 0.24 -15.85 -14.74
CA GLY A 47 -1.05 -15.88 -15.44
C GLY A 47 -2.22 -16.44 -14.61
N LYS A 48 -2.00 -16.75 -13.32
CA LYS A 48 -3.04 -17.24 -12.40
C LYS A 48 -3.24 -16.26 -11.25
N LEU A 49 -4.50 -16.02 -10.89
CA LEU A 49 -4.86 -15.21 -9.74
C LEU A 49 -4.90 -16.09 -8.49
N TYR A 50 -4.01 -15.82 -7.54
CA TYR A 50 -3.93 -16.56 -6.28
C TYR A 50 -4.57 -15.80 -5.13
N TYR A 51 -5.34 -16.52 -4.31
CA TYR A 51 -5.85 -16.03 -3.03
C TYR A 51 -5.88 -17.16 -2.01
N ARG A 52 -5.30 -16.93 -0.83
CA ARG A 52 -5.23 -17.92 0.27
C ARG A 52 -4.72 -19.30 -0.20
N GLY A 53 -3.73 -19.31 -1.09
CA GLY A 53 -3.11 -20.53 -1.61
C GLY A 53 -3.93 -21.31 -2.65
N ARG A 54 -5.04 -20.74 -3.13
CA ARG A 54 -5.87 -21.33 -4.20
C ARG A 54 -5.82 -20.46 -5.45
N VAL A 55 -5.95 -21.09 -6.61
CA VAL A 55 -6.18 -20.40 -7.89
C VAL A 55 -7.65 -20.00 -7.94
N VAL A 56 -7.90 -18.71 -8.14
CA VAL A 56 -9.26 -18.13 -8.24
C VAL A 56 -9.65 -17.93 -9.70
N MET A 57 -8.70 -17.55 -10.55
CA MET A 57 -8.92 -17.27 -11.97
C MET A 57 -7.65 -17.57 -12.75
N GLU A 58 -7.81 -18.04 -13.98
CA GLU A 58 -6.73 -18.18 -14.96
C GLU A 58 -6.99 -17.13 -16.04
N ASP A 59 -5.97 -16.34 -16.40
CA ASP A 59 -6.09 -15.36 -17.48
C ASP A 59 -5.92 -16.08 -18.82
N GLU A 60 -6.97 -16.06 -19.66
CA GLU A 60 -6.99 -16.72 -20.97
C GLU A 60 -6.06 -16.00 -21.97
N SER A 61 -5.62 -14.78 -21.65
CA SER A 61 -4.78 -13.93 -22.52
C SER A 61 -3.26 -14.19 -22.39
N ALA A 62 -2.82 -15.10 -21.52
CA ALA A 62 -1.41 -15.44 -21.33
C ALA A 62 -0.97 -16.74 -22.07
N ALA A 63 -1.79 -17.23 -23.00
CA ALA A 63 -1.46 -18.37 -23.88
C ALA A 63 -0.84 -17.91 -25.21
#